data_AF-A0A928A5E9-F1
#
_entry.id   AF-A0A928A5E9-F1
#
_cell.length_a   1.000
_cell.length_b   1.000
_cell.length_c   1.000
_cell.angle_alpha   90.00
_cell.angle_beta   90.00
_cell.angle_gamma   90.00
#
_symmetry.space_group_name_H-M   'P 1'
#
loop_
_entity.id
_entity.type
_entity.pdbx_description
1 polymer ?
#
loop_
_entity_poly.entity_id
_entity_poly.type
_entity_poly.pdbx_seq_one_letter_code
_entity_poly.pdbx_strand_id
1 'polypeptide(L)'
;MTKTYTVTEEELEKLVNERLKEKRNKLIRDNLFNDLHFEDELIPINNKYPKVIEKLKRERSVRPERHVFNQTPKTLGNNDVIYSRISSNDVHNHIRLLVLNVFGKSKNKDLLPEEYEQARTLYSELKTWYVNSYDKRLSTLTMEDVENETI
;
A
#
# COMPACT_ATOMS: atom_id res chain seq x y z
N MET A 1 -27.46 11.25 35.15
CA MET A 1 -28.12 10.13 35.87
C MET A 1 -27.34 8.86 35.58
N THR A 2 -26.79 8.24 36.61
CA THR A 2 -26.06 6.97 36.53
C THR A 2 -27.08 5.83 36.63
N LYS A 3 -27.13 4.95 35.63
CA LYS A 3 -27.98 3.74 35.66
C LYS A 3 -27.16 2.59 36.24
N THR A 4 -27.64 2.01 37.34
CA THR A 4 -27.07 0.80 37.96
C THR A 4 -27.83 -0.42 37.46
N TYR A 5 -27.09 -1.45 37.06
CA TYR A 5 -27.62 -2.74 36.62
C TYR A 5 -27.01 -3.83 37.50
N THR A 6 -27.82 -4.80 37.93
CA THR A 6 -27.38 -6.01 38.62
C THR A 6 -27.30 -7.15 37.60
N VAL A 7 -26.16 -7.82 37.57
CA VAL A 7 -25.83 -8.91 36.63
C VAL A 7 -25.05 -9.97 37.41
N THR A 8 -25.15 -11.24 37.03
CA THR A 8 -24.34 -12.30 37.64
C THR A 8 -22.87 -12.19 37.19
N GLU A 9 -21.96 -12.84 37.91
CA GLU A 9 -20.53 -12.86 37.56
C GLU A 9 -20.30 -13.48 36.17
N GLU A 10 -21.02 -14.56 35.84
CA GLU A 10 -20.98 -15.22 34.53
C GLU A 10 -21.52 -14.32 33.40
N GLU A 11 -22.63 -13.60 33.64
CA GLU A 11 -23.19 -12.65 32.67
C GLU A 11 -22.26 -11.46 32.45
N LEU A 12 -21.59 -11.00 33.51
CA LEU A 12 -20.59 -9.94 33.44
C LEU A 12 -19.36 -10.39 32.62
N GLU A 13 -18.82 -11.58 32.89
CA GLU A 13 -17.71 -12.15 32.09
C GLU A 13 -18.09 -12.29 30.63
N LYS A 14 -19.31 -12.77 30.34
CA LYS A 14 -19.82 -12.90 28.97
C LYS A 14 -19.91 -11.54 28.27
N LEU A 15 -20.48 -10.52 28.93
CA LEU A 15 -20.57 -9.15 28.40
C LEU A 15 -19.19 -8.53 28.13
N VAL A 16 -18.24 -8.73 29.06
CA VAL A 16 -16.86 -8.25 28.90
C VAL A 16 -16.20 -8.94 27.72
N ASN A 17 -16.30 -10.26 27.62
CA ASN A 17 -15.71 -11.03 26.53
C ASN A 17 -16.30 -10.68 25.16
N GLU A 18 -17.62 -10.50 25.06
CA GLU A 18 -18.28 -10.05 23.83
C GLU A 18 -17.79 -8.66 23.41
N ARG A 19 -17.73 -7.69 24.34
CA ARG A 19 -17.21 -6.34 24.06
C ARG A 19 -15.74 -6.33 23.66
N LEU A 20 -14.91 -7.16 24.29
CA LEU A 20 -13.50 -7.30 23.94
C LEU A 20 -13.34 -7.91 22.54
N LYS A 21 -14.16 -8.91 22.20
CA LYS A 21 -14.19 -9.53 20.88
C LYS A 21 -14.62 -8.53 19.80
N GLU A 22 -15.65 -7.72 20.05
CA GLU A 22 -16.08 -6.65 19.14
C GLU A 22 -14.97 -5.61 18.91
N LYS A 23 -14.33 -5.14 19.98
CA LYS A 23 -13.18 -4.22 19.87
C LYS A 23 -12.03 -4.83 19.07
N ARG A 24 -11.68 -6.09 19.35
CA ARG A 24 -10.63 -6.81 18.63
C ARG A 24 -10.97 -6.95 17.14
N ASN A 25 -12.21 -7.34 16.82
CA ASN A 25 -12.68 -7.46 15.45
C ASN A 25 -12.69 -6.13 14.72
N LYS A 26 -13.02 -5.03 15.40
CA LYS A 26 -12.95 -3.66 14.84
C LYS A 26 -11.51 -3.27 14.54
N LEU A 27 -10.57 -3.52 15.46
CA LEU A 27 -9.15 -3.23 15.26
C LEU A 27 -8.54 -4.03 14.10
N ILE A 28 -8.89 -5.31 13.98
CA ILE A 28 -8.48 -6.16 12.86
C ILE A 28 -9.04 -5.60 11.54
N ARG A 29 -10.29 -5.15 11.55
CA ARG A 29 -10.97 -4.60 10.37
C ARG A 29 -10.33 -3.31 9.87
N ASP A 30 -10.03 -2.39 10.77
CA ASP A 30 -9.46 -1.09 10.41
C ASP A 30 -8.01 -1.24 9.91
N ASN A 31 -7.28 -2.24 10.43
CA ASN A 31 -5.86 -2.47 10.12
C ASN A 31 -5.61 -3.71 9.24
N LEU A 32 -6.61 -4.22 8.53
CA LEU A 32 -6.59 -5.54 7.89
C LEU A 32 -5.40 -5.75 6.92
N PHE A 33 -4.92 -4.67 6.29
CA PHE A 33 -3.84 -4.71 5.30
C PHE A 33 -2.56 -3.99 5.77
N ASN A 34 -2.50 -3.52 7.02
CA ASN A 34 -1.39 -2.68 7.48
C ASN A 34 -0.07 -3.47 7.58
N ASP A 35 -0.14 -4.74 7.95
CA ASP A 35 1.03 -5.62 7.99
C ASP A 35 1.43 -6.11 6.60
N LEU A 36 0.50 -6.11 5.64
CA LEU A 36 0.75 -6.40 4.23
C LEU A 36 1.16 -5.15 3.43
N HIS A 37 1.43 -4.03 4.09
CA HIS A 37 1.68 -2.76 3.44
C HIS A 37 2.81 -2.85 2.38
N PHE A 38 2.68 -2.04 1.33
CA PHE A 38 3.55 -2.07 0.15
C PHE A 38 4.77 -1.14 0.31
N GLU A 39 4.95 -0.53 1.49
CA GLU A 39 5.79 0.65 1.70
C GLU A 39 7.23 0.49 1.22
N ASP A 40 7.86 -0.65 1.55
CA ASP A 40 9.29 -0.90 1.31
C ASP A 40 9.56 -1.88 0.16
N GLU A 41 8.52 -2.37 -0.51
CA GLU A 41 8.65 -3.40 -1.56
C GLU A 41 9.36 -2.88 -2.81
N LEU A 42 9.26 -1.57 -3.08
CA LEU A 42 9.91 -0.95 -4.23
C LEU A 42 11.40 -0.70 -4.01
N ILE A 43 11.85 -0.60 -2.77
CA ILE A 43 13.24 -0.32 -2.42
C ILE A 43 14.20 -1.36 -2.99
N PRO A 44 14.05 -2.67 -2.71
CA PRO A 44 14.96 -3.67 -3.24
C PRO A 44 14.90 -3.74 -4.76
N ILE A 45 13.73 -3.52 -5.37
CA ILE A 45 13.58 -3.56 -6.83
C ILE A 45 14.31 -2.39 -7.48
N ASN A 46 14.02 -1.16 -7.05
CA ASN A 46 14.64 0.03 -7.64
C ASN A 46 16.16 0.02 -7.44
N ASN A 47 16.64 -0.44 -6.28
CA ASN A 47 18.07 -0.55 -6.00
C ASN A 47 18.82 -1.54 -6.93
N LYS A 48 18.14 -2.51 -7.57
CA LYS A 48 18.75 -3.36 -8.60
C LYS A 48 19.14 -2.58 -9.86
N TYR A 49 18.55 -1.40 -10.10
CA TYR A 49 18.70 -0.62 -11.32
C TYR A 49 19.26 0.79 -11.02
N PRO A 50 20.60 0.99 -11.02
CA PRO A 50 21.22 2.26 -10.63
C PRO A 50 20.71 3.48 -11.41
N LYS A 51 20.50 3.35 -12.74
CA LYS A 51 19.96 4.43 -13.59
C LYS A 51 18.55 4.86 -13.17
N VAL A 52 17.72 3.94 -12.67
CA VAL A 52 16.39 4.25 -12.12
C VAL A 52 16.52 5.13 -10.89
N ILE A 53 17.33 4.69 -9.93
CA ILE A 53 17.54 5.41 -8.67
C ILE A 53 18.12 6.80 -8.91
N GLU A 54 19.08 6.92 -9.83
CA GLU A 54 19.67 8.20 -10.20
C GLU A 54 18.62 9.18 -10.73
N LYS A 55 17.74 8.75 -11.63
CA LYS A 55 16.65 9.59 -12.16
C LYS A 55 15.55 9.87 -11.13
N LEU A 56 15.32 8.98 -10.17
CA LEU A 56 14.36 9.20 -9.08
C LEU A 56 14.88 10.17 -8.01
N LYS A 57 16.20 10.19 -7.79
CA LYS A 57 16.85 11.11 -6.86
C LYS A 57 16.67 12.55 -7.33
N ARG A 58 16.30 13.41 -6.37
CA ARG A 58 16.34 14.87 -6.50
C ARG A 58 16.92 15.44 -5.22
N GLU A 59 17.36 16.68 -5.31
CA GLU A 59 17.88 17.44 -4.17
C GLU A 59 16.90 17.47 -2.98
N ARG A 60 15.58 17.49 -3.25
CA ARG A 60 14.51 17.51 -2.22
C ARG A 60 13.69 16.23 -2.13
N SER A 61 14.07 15.16 -2.83
CA SER A 61 13.30 13.90 -2.80
C SER A 61 13.52 13.18 -1.47
N VAL A 62 12.44 12.98 -0.71
CA VAL A 62 12.44 12.10 0.46
C VAL A 62 12.16 10.66 -0.01
N ARG A 63 13.09 9.74 0.22
CA ARG A 63 12.98 8.31 -0.11
C ARG A 63 12.57 8.03 -1.57
N PRO A 64 13.36 8.50 -2.57
CA PRO A 64 13.08 8.28 -3.99
C PRO A 64 12.92 6.80 -4.37
N GLU A 65 13.63 5.90 -3.68
CA GLU A 65 13.57 4.44 -3.84
C GLU A 65 12.18 3.83 -3.59
N ARG A 66 11.28 4.54 -2.92
CA ARG A 66 9.89 4.10 -2.67
C ARG A 66 8.91 4.48 -3.77
N HIS A 67 9.39 4.99 -4.89
CA HIS A 67 8.54 5.45 -5.98
C HIS A 67 8.59 4.53 -7.18
N VAL A 68 7.48 4.46 -7.90
CA VAL A 68 7.40 3.78 -9.19
C VAL A 68 8.04 4.70 -10.23
N PHE A 69 9.09 4.20 -10.87
CA PHE A 69 9.77 4.90 -11.95
C PHE A 69 8.83 5.13 -13.13
N ASN A 70 8.97 6.28 -13.77
CA ASN A 70 8.27 6.63 -14.99
C ASN A 70 9.30 7.13 -16.01
N GLN A 71 9.39 6.46 -17.15
CA GLN A 71 10.34 6.82 -18.21
C GLN A 71 10.03 8.20 -18.82
N THR A 72 8.76 8.61 -18.84
CA THR A 72 8.34 9.93 -19.31
C THR A 72 8.28 10.90 -18.13
N PRO A 73 9.29 11.77 -17.93
CA PRO A 73 9.29 12.67 -16.80
C PRO A 73 8.23 13.78 -16.95
N LYS A 74 7.93 14.45 -15.84
CA LYS A 74 7.16 15.70 -15.80
C LYS A 74 8.05 16.86 -15.38
N THR A 75 8.18 17.89 -16.20
CA THR A 75 8.84 19.13 -15.80
C THR A 75 7.92 19.94 -14.87
N LEU A 76 8.48 20.42 -13.77
CA LEU A 76 7.83 21.39 -12.87
C LEU A 76 8.16 22.82 -13.29
N GLY A 77 7.38 23.79 -12.80
CA GLY A 77 7.61 25.21 -13.10
C GLY A 77 8.97 25.77 -12.67
N ASN A 78 9.73 25.03 -11.85
CA ASN A 78 11.06 25.38 -11.38
C ASN A 78 12.18 24.65 -12.17
N ASN A 79 11.87 24.11 -13.36
CA ASN A 79 12.75 23.23 -14.15
C ASN A 79 13.13 21.89 -13.48
N ASP A 80 12.54 21.55 -12.34
CA ASP A 80 12.70 20.24 -11.69
C ASP A 80 12.03 19.11 -12.49
N VAL A 81 12.71 17.96 -12.59
CA VAL A 81 12.28 16.85 -13.45
C VAL A 81 11.73 15.64 -12.66
N ILE A 82 10.44 15.42 -12.88
CA ILE A 82 9.44 14.40 -12.49
C ILE A 82 9.50 12.93 -12.95
N TYR A 83 10.45 12.07 -12.56
CA TYR A 83 10.43 10.64 -12.96
C TYR A 83 9.50 9.71 -12.15
N SER A 84 8.60 10.24 -11.31
CA SER A 84 7.63 9.41 -10.56
C SER A 84 6.36 10.17 -10.18
N ARG A 85 5.21 9.54 -10.38
CA ARG A 85 3.90 10.08 -9.96
C ARG A 85 3.17 9.17 -8.98
N ILE A 86 3.71 7.97 -8.76
CA ILE A 86 3.10 6.91 -7.98
C ILE A 86 4.13 6.51 -6.93
N SER A 87 3.73 6.59 -5.67
CA SER A 87 4.48 6.10 -4.51
C SER A 87 4.07 4.67 -4.16
N SER A 88 4.84 4.00 -3.31
CA SER A 88 4.46 2.71 -2.73
C SER A 88 3.11 2.76 -1.99
N ASN A 89 2.76 3.90 -1.38
CA ASN A 89 1.47 4.11 -0.72
C ASN A 89 0.31 4.14 -1.72
N ASP A 90 0.50 4.75 -2.89
CA ASP A 90 -0.50 4.75 -3.96
C ASP A 90 -0.74 3.32 -4.46
N VAL A 91 0.33 2.56 -4.69
CA VAL A 91 0.24 1.14 -5.09
C VAL A 91 -0.51 0.33 -4.04
N HIS A 92 -0.14 0.46 -2.76
CA HIS A 92 -0.85 -0.18 -1.66
C HIS A 92 -2.35 0.12 -1.71
N ASN A 93 -2.72 1.39 -1.82
CA ASN A 93 -4.11 1.81 -1.81
C ASN A 93 -4.87 1.28 -3.03
N HIS A 94 -4.25 1.27 -4.22
CA HIS A 94 -4.87 0.72 -5.42
C HIS A 94 -5.10 -0.79 -5.31
N ILE A 95 -4.13 -1.57 -4.84
CA ILE A 95 -4.30 -3.01 -4.61
C ILE A 95 -5.39 -3.25 -3.56
N ARG A 96 -5.36 -2.51 -2.44
CA ARG A 96 -6.37 -2.59 -1.39
C ARG A 96 -7.78 -2.35 -1.93
N LEU A 97 -7.97 -1.30 -2.73
CA LEU A 97 -9.26 -0.98 -3.35
C LEU A 97 -9.70 -2.06 -4.34
N LEU A 98 -8.78 -2.59 -5.16
CA LEU A 98 -9.10 -3.65 -6.10
C LEU A 98 -9.55 -4.93 -5.39
N VAL A 99 -8.87 -5.30 -4.29
CA VAL A 99 -9.27 -6.41 -3.43
C VAL A 99 -10.67 -6.19 -2.88
N LEU A 100 -10.96 -5.00 -2.32
CA LEU A 100 -12.28 -4.70 -1.77
C LEU A 100 -13.39 -4.77 -2.83
N ASN A 101 -13.11 -4.35 -4.07
CA ASN A 101 -14.06 -4.39 -5.16
C ASN A 101 -14.51 -5.83 -5.49
N VAL A 102 -13.64 -6.83 -5.31
CA VAL A 102 -14.00 -8.26 -5.48
C VAL A 102 -15.10 -8.69 -4.51
N PHE A 103 -15.13 -8.11 -3.31
CA PHE A 103 -16.17 -8.35 -2.31
C PHE A 103 -17.34 -7.34 -2.42
N GLY A 104 -17.39 -6.53 -3.48
CA GLY A 104 -18.42 -5.50 -3.66
C GLY A 104 -18.33 -4.34 -2.67
N LYS A 105 -17.14 -4.05 -2.13
CA LYS A 105 -16.92 -3.10 -1.02
C LYS A 105 -16.00 -1.97 -1.42
N SER A 106 -16.15 -0.83 -0.73
CA SER A 106 -15.30 0.35 -0.95
C SER A 106 -14.39 0.66 0.24
N LYS A 107 -14.69 0.14 1.43
CA LYS A 107 -13.93 0.38 2.66
C LYS A 107 -13.64 -0.93 3.38
N ASN A 108 -12.50 -1.00 4.07
CA ASN A 108 -12.13 -2.17 4.89
C ASN A 108 -13.21 -2.47 5.93
N LYS A 109 -13.86 -1.43 6.46
CA LYS A 109 -14.88 -1.58 7.50
C LYS A 109 -16.15 -2.33 7.08
N ASP A 110 -16.35 -2.47 5.77
CA ASP A 110 -17.50 -3.14 5.18
C ASP A 110 -17.22 -4.64 4.97
N LEU A 111 -15.97 -5.09 5.13
CA LEU A 111 -15.62 -6.52 5.09
C LEU A 111 -16.21 -7.26 6.29
N LEU A 112 -16.70 -8.47 6.02
CA LEU A 112 -17.18 -9.40 7.02
C LEU A 112 -16.00 -10.24 7.53
N PRO A 113 -15.98 -10.66 8.81
CA PRO A 113 -14.88 -11.45 9.38
C PRO A 113 -14.53 -12.70 8.57
N GLU A 114 -15.53 -13.37 8.01
CA GLU A 114 -15.38 -14.56 7.16
C GLU A 114 -14.65 -14.30 5.84
N GLU A 115 -14.61 -13.06 5.36
CA GLU A 115 -13.93 -12.67 4.12
C GLU A 115 -12.48 -12.22 4.35
N TYR A 116 -12.08 -11.99 5.60
CA TYR A 116 -10.78 -11.38 5.92
C TYR A 116 -9.61 -12.19 5.36
N GLU A 117 -9.61 -13.51 5.57
CA GLU A 117 -8.53 -14.37 5.08
C GLU A 117 -8.45 -14.33 3.55
N GLN A 118 -9.58 -14.48 2.86
CA GLN A 118 -9.61 -14.44 1.40
C GLN A 118 -9.15 -13.09 0.85
N ALA A 119 -9.57 -11.98 1.46
CA ALA A 119 -9.13 -10.65 1.08
C ALA A 119 -7.61 -10.46 1.26
N ARG A 120 -7.05 -10.97 2.36
CA ARG A 120 -5.61 -10.91 2.66
C ARG A 120 -4.78 -11.78 1.71
N THR A 121 -5.26 -12.98 1.38
CA THR A 121 -4.64 -13.85 0.38
C THR A 121 -4.59 -13.17 -0.97
N LEU A 122 -5.73 -12.66 -1.46
CA LEU A 122 -5.80 -11.96 -2.75
C LEU A 122 -4.90 -10.72 -2.78
N TYR A 123 -4.87 -9.93 -1.70
CA TYR A 123 -3.96 -8.80 -1.59
C TYR A 123 -2.50 -9.24 -1.75
N SER A 124 -2.11 -10.32 -1.07
CA SER A 124 -0.73 -10.84 -1.12
C SER A 124 -0.35 -11.32 -2.52
N GLU A 125 -1.25 -12.02 -3.20
CA GLU A 125 -1.07 -12.47 -4.58
C GLU A 125 -0.89 -11.29 -5.55
N LEU A 126 -1.75 -10.27 -5.45
CA LEU A 126 -1.65 -9.06 -6.28
C LEU A 126 -0.38 -8.27 -5.99
N LYS A 127 0.03 -8.20 -4.72
CA LYS A 127 1.30 -7.58 -4.30
C LYS A 127 2.49 -8.30 -4.94
N THR A 128 2.55 -9.62 -4.85
CA THR A 128 3.61 -10.44 -5.47
C THR A 128 3.61 -10.28 -6.99
N TRP A 129 2.44 -10.33 -7.63
CA TRP A 129 2.30 -10.12 -9.07
C TRP A 129 2.83 -8.74 -9.48
N TYR A 130 2.47 -7.69 -8.75
CA TYR A 130 2.90 -6.32 -9.04
C TYR A 130 4.42 -6.18 -8.91
N VAL A 131 5.01 -6.67 -7.80
CA VAL A 131 6.47 -6.61 -7.56
C VAL A 131 7.24 -7.28 -8.69
N ASN A 132 6.83 -8.50 -9.06
CA ASN A 132 7.48 -9.25 -10.13
C ASN A 132 7.31 -8.59 -11.50
N SER A 133 6.12 -8.04 -11.77
CA SER A 133 5.83 -7.35 -13.03
C SER A 133 6.61 -6.04 -13.15
N TYR A 134 6.74 -5.30 -12.04
CA TYR A 134 7.51 -4.07 -12.01
C TYR A 134 9.01 -4.34 -12.19
N ASP A 135 9.57 -5.34 -11.50
CA ASP A 135 10.96 -5.75 -11.69
C ASP A 135 11.24 -6.16 -13.15
N LYS A 136 10.36 -6.99 -13.73
CA LYS A 136 10.45 -7.39 -15.14
C LYS A 136 10.36 -6.21 -16.11
N ARG A 137 9.55 -5.19 -15.79
CA ARG A 137 9.47 -3.97 -16.59
C ARG A 137 10.79 -3.21 -16.56
N LEU A 138 11.39 -3.07 -15.38
CA LEU A 138 12.69 -2.38 -15.24
C LEU A 138 13.83 -3.13 -15.93
N SER A 139 13.81 -4.46 -15.93
CA SER A 139 14.84 -5.26 -16.63
C SER A 139 14.79 -5.16 -18.16
N THR A 140 13.65 -4.77 -18.72
CA THR A 140 13.43 -4.62 -20.17
C THR A 140 13.48 -3.17 -20.62
N LEU A 141 13.62 -2.23 -19.69
CA LEU A 141 13.69 -0.80 -19.99
C LEU A 141 15.06 -0.43 -20.56
N THR A 142 15.09 -0.04 -21.83
CA THR A 142 16.24 0.64 -22.43
C THR A 142 16.24 2.10 -22.00
N MET A 143 17.13 2.46 -21.08
CA MET A 143 17.37 3.85 -20.72
C MET A 143 18.46 4.43 -21.61
N GLU A 144 18.02 5.08 -22.69
CA GLU A 144 18.89 5.97 -23.45
C GLU A 144 19.39 7.08 -22.53
N ASP A 145 20.70 7.31 -22.57
CA ASP A 145 21.28 8.51 -22.01
C ASP A 145 20.84 9.62 -22.95
N VAL A 146 19.79 10.36 -22.58
CA VAL A 146 19.48 11.62 -23.24
C VAL A 146 20.61 12.56 -22.87
N GLU A 147 21.72 12.46 -23.60
CA GLU A 147 22.68 13.55 -23.72
C GLU A 147 21.85 14.77 -24.08
N ASN A 148 22.04 15.84 -23.30
CA ASN A 148 21.36 17.10 -23.49
C ASN A 148 21.58 17.59 -24.93
N GLU A 149 20.64 17.31 -25.83
CA GLU A 149 20.51 18.08 -27.05
C GLU A 149 20.16 19.50 -26.62
N THR A 150 21.20 20.30 -26.74
CA THR A 150 21.28 21.72 -26.47
C THR A 150 20.30 22.43 -27.40
N ILE A 151 19.44 23.28 -26.86
CA ILE A 151 18.94 24.48 -27.56
C ILE A 151 18.98 25.64 -26.56
#